data_AF-A0A7X1H7T6-F1
#
_entry.id   AF-A0A7X1H7T6-F1
#
_cell.length_a   1.000
_cell.length_b   1.000
_cell.length_c   1.000
_cell.angle_alpha   90.00
_cell.angle_beta   90.00
_cell.angle_gamma   90.00
#
_symmetry.space_group_name_H-M   'P 1'
#
loop_
_entity.id
_entity.type
_entity.pdbx_description
1 polymer ?
#
loop_
_entity_poly.entity_id
_entity_poly.type
_entity_poly.pdbx_seq_one_letter_code
_entity_poly.pdbx_strand_id
1 'polypeptide(L)'
;MNFNKILLLFISCVLITIVLPVSGFCELKAMNDEEMTDIYATGFSDFQINDLGGGITETVAWFNIHTYEYIEIDSLKLGYHDEYDYKNPTPSFDWDQDWENITIGTDYEDPSTDFHAEGFYFAAEFENINNPATRELKSFRFGFDYVQGDISADFINFSGTIDNSNDNTPEYNGHIMNLGPVTITADPGNIGDGGFEISLSIDDYDKGYWVTFDRAVVTP
;
A
#
# COMPACT_ATOMS: atom_id res chain seq x y z
N MET A 1 -12.22 72.23 6.02
CA MET A 1 -11.16 71.26 5.61
C MET A 1 -10.63 71.73 4.25
N ASN A 2 -9.35 72.07 4.12
CA ASN A 2 -8.83 72.71 2.90
C ASN A 2 -8.83 71.74 1.72
N PHE A 3 -9.48 72.12 0.61
CA PHE A 3 -9.60 71.33 -0.62
C PHE A 3 -8.27 70.78 -1.13
N ASN A 4 -7.18 71.55 -0.97
CA ASN A 4 -5.82 71.12 -1.33
C ASN A 4 -5.31 69.93 -0.52
N LYS A 5 -5.74 69.76 0.74
CA LYS A 5 -5.37 68.60 1.56
C LYS A 5 -6.11 67.34 1.14
N ILE A 6 -7.35 67.47 0.68
CA ILE A 6 -8.16 66.37 0.15
C ILE A 6 -7.59 65.91 -1.19
N LEU A 7 -7.21 66.86 -2.05
CA LEU A 7 -6.61 66.58 -3.35
C LEU A 7 -5.24 65.87 -3.22
N LEU A 8 -4.38 66.32 -2.29
CA LEU A 8 -3.10 65.68 -2.02
C LEU A 8 -3.25 64.25 -1.46
N LEU A 9 -4.23 64.03 -0.58
CA LEU A 9 -4.53 62.69 -0.06
C LEU A 9 -5.03 61.77 -1.18
N PHE A 10 -5.90 62.27 -2.06
CA PHE A 10 -6.45 61.51 -3.18
C PHE A 10 -5.36 61.13 -4.20
N ILE A 11 -4.48 62.07 -4.55
CA ILE A 11 -3.33 61.83 -5.42
C ILE A 11 -2.38 60.80 -4.78
N SER A 12 -2.12 60.90 -3.48
CA SER A 12 -1.30 59.93 -2.74
C SER A 12 -1.90 58.52 -2.74
N CYS A 13 -3.22 58.38 -2.59
CA CYS A 13 -3.89 57.08 -2.61
C CYS A 13 -3.87 56.44 -4.01
N VAL A 14 -4.04 57.24 -5.07
CA VAL A 14 -3.99 56.74 -6.46
C VAL A 14 -2.56 56.35 -6.86
N LEU A 15 -1.54 57.10 -6.43
CA LEU A 15 -0.14 56.75 -6.68
C LEU A 15 0.28 55.46 -5.97
N ILE A 16 -0.23 55.17 -4.77
CA ILE A 16 0.06 53.92 -4.05
C ILE A 16 -0.47 52.70 -4.81
N THR A 17 -1.61 52.81 -5.51
CA THR A 17 -2.17 51.69 -6.30
C THR A 17 -1.44 51.40 -7.61
N ILE A 18 -0.62 52.34 -8.11
CA ILE A 18 0.13 52.18 -9.38
C ILE A 18 1.54 51.60 -9.14
N VAL A 19 2.09 51.76 -7.93
CA VAL A 19 3.48 51.34 -7.61
C VAL A 19 3.54 49.98 -6.91
N LEU A 20 2.40 49.41 -6.50
CA LEU A 20 2.37 48.05 -5.94
C LEU A 20 2.24 47.03 -7.08
N PRO A 21 3.18 46.07 -7.22
CA PRO A 21 3.05 45.02 -8.22
C PRO A 21 1.87 44.10 -7.89
N VAL A 22 0.78 44.20 -8.67
CA VAL A 22 -0.41 43.32 -8.57
C VAL A 22 -0.19 42.02 -9.34
N SER A 23 0.96 41.38 -9.14
CA SER A 23 1.25 40.09 -9.76
C SER A 23 1.97 39.19 -8.76
N GLY A 24 1.27 38.84 -7.70
CA GLY A 24 1.53 37.58 -7.02
C GLY A 24 1.01 36.46 -7.91
N PHE A 25 1.83 36.01 -8.86
CA PHE A 25 1.62 34.72 -9.50
C PHE A 25 1.91 33.66 -8.44
N CYS A 26 0.94 33.38 -7.58
CA CYS A 26 0.89 32.09 -6.88
C CYS A 26 0.48 31.05 -7.91
N GLU A 27 1.42 30.69 -8.78
CA GLU A 27 1.32 29.47 -9.56
C GLU A 27 1.93 28.33 -8.76
N LEU A 28 1.29 27.16 -8.80
CA LEU A 28 1.84 25.94 -8.24
C LEU A 28 3.07 25.58 -9.08
N LYS A 29 4.26 25.94 -8.59
CA LYS A 29 5.52 25.52 -9.18
C LYS A 29 5.73 24.05 -8.83
N ALA A 30 5.89 23.20 -9.84
CA ALA A 30 6.34 21.83 -9.63
C ALA A 30 7.70 21.88 -8.92
N MET A 31 7.80 21.21 -7.79
CA MET A 31 9.05 21.09 -7.04
C MET A 31 10.06 20.34 -7.92
N ASN A 32 11.30 20.82 -7.93
CA ASN A 32 12.39 20.07 -8.54
C ASN A 32 12.88 18.96 -7.58
N ASP A 33 13.71 18.05 -8.08
CA ASP A 33 14.17 16.88 -7.31
C ASP A 33 14.89 17.28 -5.99
N GLU A 34 15.62 18.39 -5.96
CA GLU A 34 16.24 18.90 -4.72
C GLU A 34 15.19 19.43 -3.73
N GLU A 35 14.21 20.20 -4.22
CA GLU A 35 13.09 20.71 -3.40
C GLU A 35 12.21 19.57 -2.87
N MET A 36 12.02 18.49 -3.63
CA MET A 36 11.35 17.28 -3.16
C MET A 36 12.16 16.51 -2.12
N THR A 37 13.49 16.49 -2.27
CA THR A 37 14.39 15.85 -1.31
C THR A 37 14.41 16.59 0.03
N ASP A 38 14.25 17.93 0.00
CA ASP A 38 14.21 18.77 1.19
C ASP A 38 12.90 18.68 1.99
N ILE A 39 11.79 18.23 1.39
CA ILE A 39 10.54 17.94 2.10
C ILE A 39 10.65 16.54 2.71
N TYR A 40 11.45 16.44 3.78
CA TYR A 40 11.58 15.22 4.57
C TYR A 40 10.83 15.37 5.89
N ALA A 41 9.73 14.64 6.06
CA ALA A 41 9.13 14.43 7.36
C ALA A 41 9.95 13.37 8.11
N THR A 42 11.09 13.77 8.69
CA THR A 42 11.97 12.86 9.42
C THR A 42 11.19 12.15 10.53
N GLY A 43 11.11 10.81 10.46
CA GLY A 43 10.51 9.96 11.49
C GLY A 43 9.11 9.40 11.21
N PHE A 44 8.42 9.89 10.17
CA PHE A 44 7.16 9.26 9.70
C PHE A 44 7.39 8.29 8.55
N SER A 45 8.27 8.63 7.60
CA SER A 45 8.55 7.80 6.44
C SER A 45 10.05 7.60 6.23
N ASP A 46 10.44 6.40 5.82
CA ASP A 46 11.80 6.06 5.38
C ASP A 46 11.75 5.48 3.97
N PHE A 47 12.69 5.89 3.11
CA PHE A 47 12.70 5.46 1.71
C PHE A 47 14.02 4.76 1.40
N GLN A 48 13.91 3.56 0.83
CA GLN A 48 15.04 2.70 0.50
C GLN A 48 15.01 2.36 -0.98
N ILE A 49 16.19 2.34 -1.60
CA ILE A 49 16.37 1.87 -2.98
C ILE A 49 17.39 0.74 -2.92
N ASN A 50 16.92 -0.47 -3.22
CA ASN A 50 17.68 -1.70 -3.13
C ASN A 50 17.99 -2.20 -4.55
N ASP A 51 19.27 -2.40 -4.87
CA ASP A 51 19.67 -3.09 -6.09
C ASP A 51 19.62 -4.59 -5.83
N LEU A 52 18.66 -5.28 -6.46
CA LEU A 52 18.47 -6.72 -6.35
C LEU A 52 19.39 -7.50 -7.33
N GLY A 53 20.16 -6.78 -8.15
CA GLY A 53 20.97 -7.35 -9.22
C GLY A 53 20.16 -7.61 -10.49
N GLY A 54 20.86 -7.98 -11.57
CA GLY A 54 20.21 -8.33 -12.85
C GLY A 54 19.51 -7.16 -13.55
N GLY A 55 19.69 -5.92 -13.10
CA GLY A 55 18.95 -4.75 -13.63
C GLY A 55 17.62 -4.50 -12.92
N ILE A 56 17.32 -5.25 -11.86
CA ILE A 56 16.13 -5.09 -11.03
C ILE A 56 16.47 -4.18 -9.85
N THR A 57 15.63 -3.18 -9.64
CA THR A 57 15.73 -2.24 -8.52
C THR A 57 14.40 -2.22 -7.78
N GLU A 58 14.45 -2.42 -6.48
CA GLU A 58 13.31 -2.28 -5.60
C GLU A 58 13.36 -0.90 -4.93
N THR A 59 12.22 -0.23 -4.92
CA THR A 59 12.01 1.00 -4.17
C THR A 59 11.00 0.74 -3.06
N VAL A 60 11.39 0.95 -1.81
CA VAL A 60 10.54 0.73 -0.63
C VAL A 60 10.30 2.05 0.09
N ALA A 61 9.04 2.29 0.44
CA ALA A 61 8.59 3.36 1.31
C ALA A 61 8.02 2.73 2.58
N TRP A 62 8.70 2.95 3.69
CA TRP A 62 8.26 2.58 5.03
C TRP A 62 7.50 3.72 5.64
N PHE A 63 6.44 3.40 6.37
CA PHE A 63 5.64 4.36 7.11
C PHE A 63 5.49 3.90 8.56
N ASN A 64 5.71 4.84 9.47
CA ASN A 64 5.52 4.66 10.90
C ASN A 64 4.02 4.70 11.24
N ILE A 65 3.29 3.71 10.74
CA ILE A 65 1.86 3.51 10.93
C ILE A 65 1.67 2.31 11.86
N HIS A 66 0.84 2.52 12.88
CA HIS A 66 0.41 1.52 13.85
C HIS A 66 -1.11 1.58 13.91
N THR A 67 -1.79 0.45 13.73
CA THR A 67 -3.24 0.37 13.73
C THR A 67 -3.74 -0.70 14.69
N TYR A 68 -4.86 -0.40 15.36
CA TYR A 68 -5.65 -1.34 16.15
C TYR A 68 -7.07 -1.16 15.65
N GLU A 69 -7.55 -2.15 14.90
CA GLU A 69 -8.78 -1.99 14.11
C GLU A 69 -9.69 -3.21 14.24
N TYR A 70 -10.99 -2.91 14.32
CA TYR A 70 -12.07 -3.82 14.00
C TYR A 70 -12.73 -3.34 12.70
N ILE A 71 -12.77 -4.20 11.68
CA ILE A 71 -13.31 -3.86 10.36
C ILE A 71 -14.23 -4.97 9.88
N GLU A 72 -15.41 -4.60 9.39
CA GLU A 72 -16.29 -5.47 8.62
C GLU A 72 -16.30 -5.04 7.15
N ILE A 73 -16.10 -6.00 6.24
CA ILE A 73 -16.12 -5.76 4.79
C ILE A 73 -17.04 -6.80 4.16
N ASP A 74 -18.09 -6.35 3.47
CA ASP A 74 -19.04 -7.24 2.80
C ASP A 74 -18.34 -8.15 1.77
N SER A 75 -17.46 -7.58 0.95
CA SER A 75 -16.69 -8.34 -0.04
C SER A 75 -15.41 -7.65 -0.48
N LEU A 76 -14.35 -8.43 -0.71
CA LEU A 76 -13.12 -8.01 -1.38
C LEU A 76 -12.94 -8.83 -2.65
N LYS A 77 -12.71 -8.15 -3.79
CA LYS A 77 -12.45 -8.78 -5.08
C LYS A 77 -11.23 -8.14 -5.74
N LEU A 78 -10.19 -8.92 -6.02
CA LEU A 78 -8.94 -8.47 -6.65
C LEU A 78 -8.53 -9.42 -7.78
N GLY A 79 -8.03 -8.87 -8.88
CA GLY A 79 -7.42 -9.68 -9.95
C GLY A 79 -8.37 -10.49 -10.82
N TYR A 80 -9.39 -9.88 -11.45
CA TYR A 80 -10.17 -10.59 -12.46
C TYR A 80 -9.43 -10.62 -13.79
N HIS A 81 -8.82 -11.76 -14.13
CA HIS A 81 -8.13 -11.93 -15.40
C HIS A 81 -8.19 -13.37 -15.91
N ASP A 82 -7.66 -13.58 -17.12
CA ASP A 82 -7.45 -14.92 -17.63
C ASP A 82 -6.32 -15.58 -16.85
N GLU A 83 -6.62 -16.67 -16.18
CA GLU A 83 -5.57 -17.47 -15.56
C GLU A 83 -4.84 -18.22 -16.69
N TYR A 84 -3.64 -17.77 -17.02
CA TYR A 84 -2.69 -18.66 -17.68
C TYR A 84 -2.04 -19.51 -16.60
N ASP A 85 -2.73 -20.55 -16.15
CA ASP A 85 -2.11 -21.61 -15.38
C ASP A 85 -1.33 -22.48 -16.36
N TYR A 86 -0.01 -22.60 -16.17
CA TYR A 86 0.84 -23.49 -16.97
C TYR A 86 0.40 -24.96 -16.88
N LYS A 87 -0.46 -25.33 -15.92
CA LYS A 87 -1.10 -26.65 -15.79
C LYS A 87 -2.49 -26.74 -16.45
N ASN A 88 -3.15 -25.63 -16.81
CA ASN A 88 -4.45 -25.63 -17.47
C ASN A 88 -4.40 -24.91 -18.84
N PRO A 89 -4.36 -25.65 -19.96
CA PRO A 89 -4.24 -25.06 -21.30
C PRO A 89 -5.51 -24.33 -21.79
N THR A 90 -6.58 -24.29 -21.01
CA THR A 90 -7.82 -23.58 -21.35
C THR A 90 -8.04 -22.43 -20.36
N PRO A 91 -7.77 -21.17 -20.75
CA PRO A 91 -7.92 -20.05 -19.85
C PRO A 91 -9.38 -19.87 -19.45
N SER A 92 -9.65 -19.91 -18.14
CA SER A 92 -10.87 -19.42 -17.52
C SER A 92 -10.60 -18.07 -16.87
N PHE A 93 -11.61 -17.21 -16.84
CA PHE A 93 -11.54 -15.95 -16.10
C PHE A 93 -12.10 -16.17 -14.70
N ASP A 94 -11.35 -15.79 -13.69
CA ASP A 94 -11.79 -15.78 -12.30
C ASP A 94 -11.06 -14.69 -11.52
N TRP A 95 -11.43 -14.50 -10.25
CA TRP A 95 -10.76 -13.59 -9.32
C TRP A 95 -9.63 -14.30 -8.57
N ASP A 96 -8.45 -13.67 -8.49
CA ASP A 96 -7.36 -14.14 -7.61
C ASP A 96 -7.78 -14.12 -6.13
N GLN A 97 -8.44 -13.04 -5.72
CA GLN A 97 -9.05 -12.89 -4.40
C GLN A 97 -10.54 -12.68 -4.57
N ASP A 98 -11.33 -13.59 -4.00
CA ASP A 98 -12.78 -13.41 -3.82
C ASP A 98 -13.15 -13.84 -2.41
N TRP A 99 -13.30 -12.85 -1.53
CA TRP A 99 -13.60 -13.04 -0.12
C TRP A 99 -14.93 -12.35 0.20
N GLU A 100 -15.77 -13.02 0.99
CA GLU A 100 -17.06 -12.48 1.45
C GLU A 100 -17.16 -12.51 2.98
N ASN A 101 -17.97 -11.63 3.56
CA ASN A 101 -18.22 -11.56 5.00
C ASN A 101 -16.94 -11.44 5.83
N ILE A 102 -16.04 -10.55 5.41
CA ILE A 102 -14.74 -10.40 6.05
C ILE A 102 -14.91 -9.63 7.36
N THR A 103 -14.29 -10.15 8.41
CA THR A 103 -14.10 -9.48 9.70
C THR A 103 -12.61 -9.47 10.02
N ILE A 104 -12.06 -8.29 10.31
CA ILE A 104 -10.69 -8.08 10.79
C ILE A 104 -10.80 -7.65 12.25
N GLY A 105 -10.18 -8.38 13.18
CA GLY A 105 -10.47 -8.31 14.62
C GLY A 105 -11.71 -9.13 15.00
N THR A 106 -12.03 -9.27 16.29
CA THR A 106 -13.11 -10.20 16.72
C THR A 106 -14.36 -9.54 17.30
N ASP A 107 -14.24 -8.42 18.02
CA ASP A 107 -15.38 -7.79 18.69
C ASP A 107 -15.28 -6.27 18.68
N TYR A 108 -16.25 -5.61 18.03
CA TYR A 108 -16.38 -4.15 18.01
C TYR A 108 -16.47 -3.52 19.40
N GLU A 109 -17.00 -4.24 20.40
CA GLU A 109 -17.17 -3.75 21.76
C GLU A 109 -15.96 -4.05 22.67
N ASP A 110 -15.00 -4.88 22.22
CA ASP A 110 -13.80 -5.23 22.96
C ASP A 110 -12.50 -4.91 22.18
N PRO A 111 -11.92 -3.72 22.39
CA PRO A 111 -10.70 -3.30 21.69
C PRO A 111 -9.46 -4.11 22.09
N SER A 112 -9.53 -4.99 23.11
CA SER A 112 -8.44 -5.93 23.40
C SER A 112 -8.31 -7.04 22.36
N THR A 113 -9.27 -7.13 21.44
CA THR A 113 -9.34 -8.11 20.35
C THR A 113 -9.23 -7.49 18.96
N ASP A 114 -8.85 -6.21 18.89
CA ASP A 114 -8.57 -5.50 17.66
C ASP A 114 -7.41 -6.17 16.91
N PHE A 115 -7.47 -6.17 15.58
CA PHE A 115 -6.35 -6.56 14.75
C PHE A 115 -5.25 -5.51 14.85
N HIS A 116 -4.07 -5.94 15.24
CA HIS A 116 -2.92 -5.08 15.45
C HIS A 116 -1.97 -5.18 14.26
N ALA A 117 -1.65 -4.05 13.63
CA ALA A 117 -0.69 -4.01 12.54
C ALA A 117 0.34 -2.88 12.73
N GLU A 118 1.62 -3.19 12.49
CA GLU A 118 2.73 -2.24 12.60
C GLU A 118 3.68 -2.36 11.41
N GLY A 119 4.40 -1.28 11.10
CA GLY A 119 5.43 -1.30 10.06
C GLY A 119 4.84 -1.36 8.65
N PHE A 120 3.88 -0.47 8.36
CA PHE A 120 3.31 -0.37 7.02
C PHE A 120 4.39 -0.04 5.99
N TYR A 121 4.38 -0.74 4.86
CA TYR A 121 5.27 -0.44 3.73
C TYR A 121 4.55 -0.51 2.39
N PHE A 122 5.16 0.15 1.43
CA PHE A 122 4.87 0.03 0.01
C PHE A 122 6.20 -0.20 -0.73
N ALA A 123 6.29 -1.26 -1.50
CA ALA A 123 7.44 -1.58 -2.32
C ALA A 123 7.03 -1.74 -3.79
N ALA A 124 7.92 -1.35 -4.69
CA ALA A 124 7.75 -1.54 -6.12
C ALA A 124 9.08 -1.98 -6.73
N GLU A 125 9.03 -2.98 -7.60
CA GLU A 125 10.20 -3.49 -8.31
C GLU A 125 10.18 -3.01 -9.76
N PHE A 126 11.30 -2.49 -10.22
CA PHE A 126 11.48 -2.00 -11.56
C PHE A 126 12.64 -2.71 -12.24
N GLU A 127 12.44 -3.09 -13.50
CA GLU A 127 13.54 -3.42 -14.39
C GLU A 127 14.04 -2.14 -15.07
N ASN A 128 15.37 -2.00 -15.18
CA ASN A 128 16.03 -0.90 -15.88
C ASN A 128 15.61 0.50 -15.38
N ILE A 129 15.48 0.69 -14.06
CA ILE A 129 14.97 1.94 -13.46
C ILE A 129 15.69 3.21 -13.97
N ASN A 130 16.99 3.10 -14.30
CA ASN A 130 17.81 4.22 -14.77
C ASN A 130 17.62 4.58 -16.26
N ASN A 131 16.88 3.79 -17.04
CA ASN A 131 16.64 4.04 -18.46
C ASN A 131 15.15 4.22 -18.76
N PRO A 132 14.65 5.46 -18.92
CA PRO A 132 13.24 5.73 -19.18
C PRO A 132 12.65 5.02 -20.40
N ALA A 133 13.47 4.69 -21.41
CA ALA A 133 12.99 4.03 -22.63
C ALA A 133 12.71 2.52 -22.45
N THR A 134 13.29 1.90 -21.42
CA THR A 134 13.16 0.46 -21.14
C THR A 134 12.76 0.18 -19.70
N ARG A 135 12.35 1.20 -18.95
CA ARG A 135 11.90 1.08 -17.56
C ARG A 135 10.57 0.35 -17.55
N GLU A 136 10.50 -0.73 -16.78
CA GLU A 136 9.30 -1.55 -16.62
C GLU A 136 9.05 -1.76 -15.13
N LEU A 137 7.81 -1.58 -14.69
CA LEU A 137 7.38 -2.04 -13.36
C LEU A 137 7.16 -3.54 -13.45
N LYS A 138 7.73 -4.33 -12.54
CA LYS A 138 7.60 -5.79 -12.50
C LYS A 138 6.58 -6.25 -11.47
N SER A 139 6.62 -5.63 -10.30
CA SER A 139 5.71 -5.93 -9.21
C SER A 139 5.51 -4.71 -8.33
N PHE A 140 4.42 -4.71 -7.57
CA PHE A 140 4.33 -3.90 -6.36
C PHE A 140 3.78 -4.74 -5.23
N ARG A 141 4.10 -4.35 -4.01
CA ARG A 141 3.61 -5.01 -2.81
C ARG A 141 3.45 -4.01 -1.68
N PHE A 142 2.46 -4.24 -0.84
CA PHE A 142 2.20 -3.41 0.32
C PHE A 142 1.63 -4.25 1.43
N GLY A 143 1.87 -3.83 2.66
CA GLY A 143 1.57 -4.69 3.78
C GLY A 143 2.10 -4.12 5.08
N PHE A 144 2.16 -5.00 6.07
CA PHE A 144 2.68 -4.73 7.39
C PHE A 144 3.68 -5.82 7.77
N ASP A 145 4.84 -5.39 8.26
CA ASP A 145 5.92 -6.25 8.77
C ASP A 145 5.58 -6.94 10.09
N TYR A 146 4.46 -6.55 10.69
CA TYR A 146 3.92 -7.17 11.88
C TYR A 146 2.40 -7.10 11.84
N VAL A 147 1.76 -8.26 12.00
CA VAL A 147 0.33 -8.36 12.25
C VAL A 147 0.04 -9.33 13.39
N GLN A 148 -0.93 -9.02 14.23
CA GLN A 148 -1.44 -9.91 15.27
C GLN A 148 -2.96 -9.80 15.37
N GLY A 149 -3.63 -10.94 15.42
CA GLY A 149 -5.08 -11.04 15.53
C GLY A 149 -5.72 -11.83 14.40
N ASP A 150 -7.04 -11.75 14.33
CA ASP A 150 -7.87 -12.60 13.48
C ASP A 150 -8.36 -11.87 12.23
N ILE A 151 -8.35 -12.58 11.10
CA ILE A 151 -9.11 -12.25 9.90
C ILE A 151 -10.01 -13.44 9.57
N SER A 152 -11.32 -13.28 9.70
CA SER A 152 -12.33 -14.28 9.34
C SER A 152 -13.03 -13.88 8.06
N ALA A 153 -13.23 -14.81 7.12
CA ALA A 153 -14.00 -14.57 5.91
C ALA A 153 -14.50 -15.90 5.31
N ASP A 154 -15.40 -15.82 4.33
CA ASP A 154 -15.63 -16.88 3.36
C ASP A 154 -14.70 -16.66 2.15
N PHE A 155 -13.61 -17.42 2.12
CA PHE A 155 -12.59 -17.34 1.07
C PHE A 155 -12.99 -18.25 -0.09
N ILE A 156 -13.80 -17.68 -1.00
CA ILE A 156 -14.26 -18.36 -2.22
C ILE A 156 -13.06 -18.65 -3.11
N ASN A 157 -12.21 -17.63 -3.33
CA ASN A 157 -10.94 -17.72 -4.03
C ASN A 157 -9.83 -17.01 -3.22
N PHE A 158 -8.72 -17.71 -3.01
CA PHE A 158 -7.52 -17.20 -2.37
C PHE A 158 -6.27 -17.59 -3.17
N SER A 159 -5.60 -16.62 -3.77
CA SER A 159 -4.28 -16.78 -4.39
C SER A 159 -3.21 -16.28 -3.42
N GLY A 160 -2.37 -17.16 -2.89
CA GLY A 160 -1.53 -16.73 -1.79
C GLY A 160 -0.74 -17.81 -1.09
N THR A 161 -0.04 -17.35 -0.05
CA THR A 161 0.67 -18.21 0.89
C THR A 161 0.23 -17.94 2.33
N ILE A 162 0.04 -19.02 3.10
CA ILE A 162 -0.16 -18.95 4.55
C ILE A 162 0.83 -19.93 5.17
N ASP A 163 1.74 -19.42 5.99
CA ASP A 163 2.75 -20.20 6.71
C ASP A 163 2.54 -20.03 8.22
N ASN A 164 2.36 -21.11 8.97
CA ASN A 164 2.22 -21.09 10.42
C ASN A 164 3.56 -21.15 11.17
N SER A 165 4.66 -21.35 10.44
CA SER A 165 5.96 -21.66 10.97
C SER A 165 7.02 -20.69 10.44
N ASN A 166 8.28 -20.94 10.80
CA ASN A 166 9.43 -20.16 10.30
C ASN A 166 10.37 -21.08 9.49
N ASP A 167 9.81 -22.11 8.85
CA ASP A 167 10.55 -23.10 8.08
C ASP A 167 10.52 -22.86 6.56
N ASN A 168 9.89 -21.75 6.14
CA ASN A 168 9.70 -21.32 4.75
C ASN A 168 8.90 -22.33 3.90
N THR A 169 8.05 -23.14 4.52
CA THR A 169 7.18 -24.10 3.85
C THR A 169 5.72 -23.79 4.18
N PRO A 170 5.03 -22.99 3.33
CA PRO A 170 3.65 -22.64 3.59
C PRO A 170 2.72 -23.86 3.61
N GLU A 171 1.80 -23.93 4.57
CA GLU A 171 0.73 -24.93 4.60
C GLU A 171 -0.25 -24.76 3.45
N TYR A 172 -0.44 -23.50 3.03
CA TYR A 172 -1.26 -23.12 1.90
C TYR A 172 -0.37 -22.35 0.93
N ASN A 173 -0.32 -22.80 -0.33
CA ASN A 173 0.40 -22.14 -1.40
C ASN A 173 -0.26 -22.50 -2.74
N GLY A 174 -0.89 -21.53 -3.38
CA GLY A 174 -1.52 -21.76 -4.68
C GLY A 174 -2.40 -20.61 -5.13
N HIS A 175 -2.81 -20.72 -6.39
CA HIS A 175 -3.76 -19.82 -7.04
C HIS A 175 -5.19 -20.30 -6.80
N ILE A 176 -6.10 -19.35 -6.53
CA ILE A 176 -7.56 -19.54 -6.54
C ILE A 176 -7.98 -20.75 -5.68
N MET A 177 -7.36 -20.87 -4.50
CA MET A 177 -7.72 -21.90 -3.52
C MET A 177 -9.05 -21.54 -2.88
N ASN A 178 -9.96 -22.51 -2.79
CA ASN A 178 -11.16 -22.35 -1.98
C ASN A 178 -10.86 -22.82 -0.55
N LEU A 179 -10.77 -21.87 0.38
CA LEU A 179 -10.60 -22.18 1.81
C LEU A 179 -11.96 -22.25 2.52
N GLY A 180 -13.00 -21.66 1.94
CA GLY A 180 -14.34 -21.58 2.52
C GLY A 180 -14.39 -20.64 3.74
N PRO A 181 -15.36 -20.78 4.64
CA PRO A 181 -15.44 -20.01 5.87
C PRO A 181 -14.36 -20.46 6.84
N VAL A 182 -13.34 -19.61 7.04
CA VAL A 182 -12.24 -19.87 7.97
C VAL A 182 -11.79 -18.58 8.65
N THR A 183 -11.06 -18.73 9.75
CA THR A 183 -10.32 -17.66 10.42
C THR A 183 -8.82 -17.90 10.26
N ILE A 184 -8.11 -16.88 9.77
CA ILE A 184 -6.66 -16.81 9.73
C ILE A 184 -6.22 -15.98 10.95
N THR A 185 -5.55 -16.64 11.90
CA THR A 185 -5.04 -16.00 13.12
C THR A 185 -3.54 -15.79 13.00
N ALA A 186 -3.10 -14.53 12.95
CA ALA A 186 -1.68 -14.18 13.00
C ALA A 186 -1.23 -14.02 14.46
N ASP A 187 -0.17 -14.72 14.85
CA ASP A 187 0.45 -14.56 16.17
C ASP A 187 1.98 -14.75 16.08
N PRO A 188 2.70 -13.78 15.50
CA PRO A 188 4.15 -13.87 15.28
C PRO A 188 4.96 -13.83 16.59
N GLY A 189 4.34 -13.44 17.72
CA GLY A 189 4.96 -13.35 19.03
C GLY A 189 5.90 -12.16 19.22
N ASN A 190 6.72 -11.82 18.22
CA ASN A 190 7.59 -10.63 18.21
C ASN A 190 7.40 -9.79 16.94
N ILE A 191 7.82 -8.52 16.99
CA ILE A 191 7.87 -7.62 15.84
C ILE A 191 8.91 -8.12 14.83
N GLY A 192 8.55 -8.13 13.54
CA GLY A 192 9.39 -8.56 12.42
C GLY A 192 9.47 -10.08 12.24
N ASP A 193 8.69 -10.84 13.01
CA ASP A 193 8.66 -12.29 12.92
C ASP A 193 7.54 -12.81 11.98
N GLY A 194 6.53 -12.02 11.65
CA GLY A 194 5.46 -12.39 10.71
C GLY A 194 4.73 -11.15 10.20
N GLY A 195 3.90 -11.28 9.18
CA GLY A 195 3.42 -10.14 8.42
C GLY A 195 2.22 -10.46 7.55
N PHE A 196 1.66 -9.41 6.97
CA PHE A 196 0.59 -9.48 5.99
C PHE A 196 1.00 -8.66 4.78
N GLU A 197 1.01 -9.28 3.60
CA GLU A 197 1.35 -8.61 2.35
C GLU A 197 0.29 -8.88 1.28
N ILE A 198 -0.05 -7.85 0.53
CA ILE A 198 -0.72 -7.98 -0.77
C ILE A 198 0.28 -7.54 -1.84
N SER A 199 0.51 -8.41 -2.81
CA SER A 199 1.37 -8.10 -3.96
C SER A 199 0.63 -8.26 -5.28
N LEU A 200 1.10 -7.56 -6.31
CA LEU A 200 0.74 -7.76 -7.70
C LEU A 200 2.03 -8.02 -8.46
N SER A 201 2.15 -9.21 -9.07
CA SER A 201 3.18 -9.48 -10.08
C SER A 201 2.57 -9.44 -11.48
N ILE A 202 3.33 -8.89 -12.43
CA ILE A 202 2.89 -8.77 -13.83
C ILE A 202 3.31 -10.00 -14.65
N ASP A 203 4.29 -10.76 -14.15
CA ASP A 203 4.83 -11.96 -14.77
C ASP A 203 5.16 -13.07 -13.76
N ASP A 204 5.67 -14.19 -14.28
CA ASP A 204 6.06 -15.41 -13.56
C ASP A 204 4.92 -16.20 -12.89
N TYR A 205 5.29 -17.14 -12.02
CA TYR A 205 4.37 -18.04 -11.32
C TYR A 205 3.37 -17.27 -10.45
N ASP A 206 3.79 -16.15 -9.87
CA ASP A 206 2.99 -15.32 -8.97
C ASP A 206 2.25 -14.21 -9.72
N LYS A 207 2.14 -14.30 -11.06
CA LYS A 207 1.38 -13.32 -11.86
C LYS A 207 -0.04 -13.20 -11.33
N GLY A 208 -0.47 -11.98 -11.05
CA GLY A 208 -1.76 -11.68 -10.44
C GLY A 208 -1.61 -11.13 -9.03
N TYR A 209 -2.72 -11.01 -8.32
CA TYR A 209 -2.73 -10.58 -6.92
C TYR A 209 -2.42 -11.77 -5.99
N TRP A 210 -1.39 -11.62 -5.18
CA TRP A 210 -1.01 -12.57 -4.15
C TRP A 210 -1.27 -11.99 -2.76
N VAL A 211 -1.71 -12.85 -1.84
CA VAL A 211 -1.81 -12.50 -0.42
C VAL A 211 -0.93 -13.44 0.40
N THR A 212 -0.07 -12.86 1.23
CA THR A 212 0.84 -13.61 2.10
C THR A 212 0.51 -13.33 3.56
N PHE A 213 0.38 -14.41 4.33
CA PHE A 213 0.37 -14.38 5.79
C PHE A 213 1.54 -15.19 6.32
N ASP A 214 2.43 -14.53 7.06
CA ASP A 214 3.54 -15.18 7.75
C ASP A 214 3.20 -15.37 9.23
N ARG A 215 3.47 -16.56 9.75
CA ARG A 215 3.16 -16.99 11.12
C ARG A 215 1.68 -16.88 11.47
N ALA A 216 0.84 -17.43 10.59
CA ALA A 216 -0.59 -17.48 10.76
C ALA A 216 -1.15 -18.89 10.70
N VAL A 217 -2.18 -19.16 11.52
CA VAL A 217 -2.86 -20.46 11.59
C VAL A 217 -4.25 -20.32 11.00
N VAL A 218 -4.63 -21.29 10.16
CA VAL A 218 -5.99 -21.38 9.62
C VAL A 218 -6.85 -22.29 10.50
N THR A 219 -8.01 -21.79 10.92
CA THR A 219 -9.00 -22.55 11.69
C THR A 219 -10.41 -22.46 11.07
N PRO A 220 -11.22 -23.53 11.12
CA PRO A 220 -12.61 -23.50 10.64
C PRO A 220 -13.54 -22.62 11.49
#